data_AF-A0A381ZB55-F1
#
_entry.id   AF-A0A381ZB55-F1
#
_cell.length_a   1.000
_cell.length_b   1.000
_cell.length_c   1.000
_cell.angle_alpha   90.00
_cell.angle_beta   90.00
_cell.angle_gamma   90.00
#
_symmetry.space_group_name_H-M   'P 1'
#
loop_
_entity.id
_entity.type
_entity.pdbx_description
1 polymer ?
#
loop_
_entity_poly.entity_id
_entity_poly.type
_entity_poly.pdbx_seq_one_letter_code
_entity_poly.pdbx_strand_id
1 'polypeptide(L)'
;MPYPTQYGRISGPLLRENLTRSSDLAFETDLLFIGHTNDKIGIRTDAPTRELTIVGTTKIPQDLLATNSTTFGNMLFDQDGIRALTGPITISTGAGGSINYDELRTEHISFTNSTIKAFNTNSDIEFHPGPGGLFRITGGLKTINDSDIHATGDITFDGNVFIGGDSDTDTIKFLGDITSNLNPDQSLTYDVGETGKRWGYFHVKSMPNLNNITIDNFISLNGVAVNLGITNKWYVTTDGTDSLSGTHPNFAFGTIKHTLDQLESSTGGPHEIHVFPGTYEENFPMEIPENVTIKGVGQGTVLIK
;
A
#
# COMPACT_ATOMS: atom_id res chain seq x y z
N MET A 1 -15.36 -100.95 4.98
CA MET A 1 -14.38 -100.49 5.98
C MET A 1 -13.56 -99.37 5.38
N PRO A 2 -13.55 -98.15 5.92
CA PRO A 2 -12.54 -97.14 5.59
C PRO A 2 -11.42 -97.17 6.64
N TYR A 3 -10.17 -97.35 6.22
CA TYR A 3 -9.02 -97.12 7.09
C TYR A 3 -8.66 -95.63 7.06
N PRO A 4 -8.35 -94.99 8.21
CA PRO A 4 -7.85 -93.63 8.23
C PRO A 4 -6.42 -93.60 7.70
N THR A 5 -6.11 -92.66 6.81
CA THR A 5 -4.75 -92.33 6.38
C THR A 5 -3.98 -91.72 7.54
N GLN A 6 -3.22 -92.55 8.25
CA GLN A 6 -2.25 -92.09 9.24
C GLN A 6 -1.00 -91.58 8.52
N TYR A 7 -0.84 -90.26 8.43
CA TYR A 7 0.44 -89.67 8.07
C TYR A 7 1.44 -89.97 9.19
N GLY A 8 2.38 -90.88 8.91
CA GLY A 8 3.38 -91.36 9.86
C GLY A 8 4.29 -90.24 10.35
N ARG A 9 4.49 -90.17 11.67
CA ARG A 9 5.54 -89.35 12.29
C ARG A 9 6.89 -90.01 12.07
N ILE A 10 7.86 -89.28 11.51
CA ILE A 10 9.23 -89.78 11.31
C ILE A 10 10.12 -89.28 12.46
N SER A 11 10.78 -90.19 13.20
CA SER A 11 11.83 -89.86 14.18
C SER A 11 12.94 -90.93 14.26
N GLY A 12 14.22 -90.53 14.11
CA GLY A 12 15.44 -91.36 14.26
C GLY A 12 16.67 -90.85 13.47
N PRO A 13 17.91 -91.36 13.68
CA PRO A 13 19.15 -90.92 13.00
C PRO A 13 19.14 -90.97 11.46
N LEU A 14 18.16 -91.66 10.86
CA LEU A 14 17.85 -91.63 9.43
C LEU A 14 17.27 -90.27 8.96
N LEU A 15 16.91 -89.35 9.86
CA LEU A 15 16.40 -88.03 9.51
C LEU A 15 17.45 -87.15 8.81
N ARG A 16 18.74 -87.26 9.14
CA ARG A 16 19.78 -86.38 8.56
C ARG A 16 20.02 -86.70 7.07
N GLU A 17 20.17 -87.97 6.72
CA GLU A 17 20.36 -88.39 5.32
C GLU A 17 19.10 -88.06 4.48
N ASN A 18 17.91 -88.18 5.07
CA ASN A 18 16.65 -87.82 4.41
C ASN A 18 16.40 -86.31 4.26
N LEU A 19 17.14 -85.46 4.99
CA LEU A 19 17.10 -84.00 4.90
C LEU A 19 18.24 -83.43 4.03
N THR A 20 19.20 -84.26 3.61
CA THR A 20 20.28 -83.86 2.68
C THR A 20 19.78 -84.00 1.24
N ARG A 21 19.97 -82.98 0.40
CA ARG A 21 19.55 -82.97 -1.01
C ARG A 21 20.76 -83.12 -1.93
N SER A 22 20.58 -83.81 -3.06
CA SER A 22 21.58 -83.97 -4.14
C SER A 22 21.10 -83.37 -5.47
N SER A 23 19.93 -82.72 -5.47
CA SER A 23 19.29 -82.08 -6.61
C SER A 23 18.43 -80.91 -6.12
N ASP A 24 18.06 -80.03 -7.04
CA ASP A 24 17.13 -78.94 -6.76
C ASP A 24 15.77 -79.47 -6.29
N LEU A 25 15.07 -78.67 -5.49
CA LEU A 25 13.72 -78.96 -5.00
C LEU A 25 12.76 -77.94 -5.60
N ALA A 26 11.80 -78.42 -6.39
CA ALA A 26 10.79 -77.59 -7.03
C ALA A 26 9.40 -78.05 -6.63
N PHE A 27 8.57 -77.12 -6.15
CA PHE A 27 7.13 -77.30 -6.00
C PHE A 27 6.45 -76.71 -7.23
N GLU A 28 5.60 -77.49 -7.90
CA GLU A 28 4.89 -77.06 -9.11
C GLU A 28 5.82 -76.43 -10.16
N THR A 29 7.02 -77.00 -10.34
CA THR A 29 8.14 -76.50 -11.19
C THR A 29 8.78 -75.20 -10.69
N ASP A 30 7.99 -74.17 -10.41
CA ASP A 30 8.50 -72.83 -10.14
C ASP A 30 7.85 -72.14 -8.93
N LEU A 31 6.77 -72.68 -8.37
CA LEU A 31 6.03 -72.05 -7.27
C LEU A 31 6.93 -71.76 -6.07
N LEU A 32 7.70 -72.78 -5.67
CA LEU A 32 8.85 -72.64 -4.77
C LEU A 32 9.96 -73.50 -5.34
N PHE A 33 11.03 -72.84 -5.74
CA PHE A 33 12.25 -73.46 -6.24
C PHE A 33 13.36 -73.23 -5.21
N ILE A 34 14.00 -74.31 -4.74
CA ILE A 34 15.18 -74.27 -3.89
C ILE A 34 16.28 -74.97 -4.69
N GLY A 35 17.14 -74.17 -5.31
CA GLY A 35 18.25 -74.65 -6.12
C GLY A 35 19.40 -75.10 -5.24
N HIS A 36 19.58 -76.41 -5.12
CA HIS A 36 20.76 -76.99 -4.48
C HIS A 36 22.01 -76.78 -5.35
N THR A 37 21.84 -76.68 -6.67
CA THR A 37 22.93 -76.61 -7.64
C THR A 37 23.49 -75.20 -7.80
N ASN A 38 22.71 -74.17 -7.44
CA ASN A 38 23.06 -72.77 -7.68
C ASN A 38 22.93 -71.86 -6.44
N ASP A 39 22.63 -72.44 -5.27
CA ASP A 39 22.45 -71.75 -3.98
C ASP A 39 21.42 -70.61 -4.00
N LYS A 40 20.34 -70.79 -4.78
CA LYS A 40 19.30 -69.76 -4.94
C LYS A 40 17.91 -70.27 -4.61
N ILE A 41 17.06 -69.34 -4.19
CA ILE A 41 15.64 -69.57 -3.95
C ILE A 41 14.84 -68.77 -4.98
N GLY A 42 13.90 -69.44 -5.63
CA GLY A 42 12.93 -68.87 -6.55
C GLY A 42 11.51 -69.01 -6.02
N ILE A 43 10.69 -67.98 -6.18
CA ILE A 43 9.23 -68.05 -6.01
C ILE A 43 8.60 -67.61 -7.32
N ARG A 44 7.82 -68.50 -7.94
CA ARG A 44 7.30 -68.37 -9.31
C ARG A 44 8.40 -68.19 -10.37
N THR A 45 9.55 -68.83 -10.14
CA THR A 45 10.65 -68.92 -11.09
C THR A 45 11.56 -70.09 -10.72
N ASP A 46 11.98 -70.86 -11.72
CA ASP A 46 12.97 -71.93 -11.62
C ASP A 46 14.38 -71.48 -12.04
N ALA A 47 14.51 -70.23 -12.51
CA ALA A 47 15.76 -69.63 -12.99
C ALA A 47 16.08 -68.32 -12.23
N PRO A 48 16.26 -68.35 -10.90
CA PRO A 48 16.54 -67.15 -10.11
C PRO A 48 17.85 -66.46 -10.55
N THR A 49 17.79 -65.14 -10.73
CA THR A 49 18.93 -64.31 -11.17
C THR A 49 19.70 -63.69 -10.00
N ARG A 50 19.17 -63.82 -8.77
CA ARG A 50 19.74 -63.40 -7.49
C ARG A 50 19.54 -64.51 -6.44
N GLU A 51 20.20 -64.40 -5.29
CA GLU A 51 20.10 -65.35 -4.17
C GLU A 51 18.64 -65.69 -3.80
N LEU A 52 17.78 -64.68 -3.80
CA LEU A 52 16.33 -64.82 -3.74
C LEU A 52 15.71 -64.06 -4.90
N THR A 53 14.87 -64.72 -5.70
CA THR A 53 14.08 -64.08 -6.75
C THR A 53 12.61 -64.40 -6.56
N ILE A 54 11.77 -63.38 -6.48
CA ILE A 54 10.31 -63.53 -6.36
C ILE A 54 9.70 -62.85 -7.59
N VAL A 55 9.05 -63.63 -8.46
CA VAL A 55 8.28 -63.10 -9.59
C VAL A 55 6.87 -62.80 -9.11
N GLY A 56 6.67 -61.60 -8.58
CA GLY A 56 5.39 -61.15 -8.03
C GLY A 56 5.55 -60.12 -6.92
N THR A 57 4.55 -60.04 -6.04
CA THR A 57 4.55 -59.10 -4.91
C THR A 57 5.07 -59.78 -3.65
N THR A 58 6.02 -59.12 -2.97
CA THR A 58 6.52 -59.53 -1.65
C THR A 58 5.91 -58.62 -0.57
N LYS A 59 5.37 -59.20 0.50
CA LYS A 59 4.92 -58.47 1.68
C LYS A 59 5.89 -58.74 2.84
N ILE A 60 6.57 -57.70 3.31
CA ILE A 60 7.44 -57.74 4.49
C ILE A 60 6.66 -57.03 5.63
N PRO A 61 6.09 -57.78 6.59
CA PRO A 61 5.18 -57.21 7.58
C PRO A 61 5.88 -56.39 8.68
N GLN A 62 7.21 -56.40 8.71
CA GLN A 62 8.06 -55.68 9.64
C GLN A 62 9.14 -54.95 8.81
N ASP A 63 10.40 -55.04 9.21
CA ASP A 63 11.48 -54.30 8.58
C ASP A 63 12.14 -55.05 7.41
N LEU A 64 12.45 -54.31 6.35
CA LEU A 64 13.44 -54.70 5.36
C LEU A 64 14.79 -54.10 5.77
N LEU A 65 15.70 -54.93 6.29
CA LEU A 65 17.06 -54.52 6.61
C LEU A 65 17.97 -54.72 5.39
N ALA A 66 18.20 -53.64 4.63
CA ALA A 66 19.23 -53.61 3.59
C ALA A 66 20.54 -53.09 4.21
N THR A 67 21.60 -53.90 4.22
CA THR A 67 22.87 -53.55 4.89
C THR A 67 23.73 -52.55 4.12
N ASN A 68 23.59 -52.52 2.79
CA ASN A 68 24.36 -51.64 1.91
C ASN A 68 23.45 -50.63 1.18
N SER A 69 22.50 -51.11 0.39
CA SER A 69 21.54 -50.28 -0.35
C SER A 69 20.34 -51.11 -0.84
N THR A 70 19.28 -50.44 -1.27
CA THR A 70 18.12 -51.04 -1.96
C THR A 70 17.62 -50.15 -3.10
N THR A 71 17.13 -50.77 -4.17
CA THR A 71 16.55 -50.08 -5.32
C THR A 71 15.09 -50.45 -5.49
N PHE A 72 14.21 -49.46 -5.56
CA PHE A 72 12.78 -49.62 -5.87
C PHE A 72 12.49 -48.95 -7.22
N GLY A 73 12.50 -49.73 -8.30
CA GLY A 73 12.36 -49.17 -9.65
C GLY A 73 13.47 -48.15 -9.95
N ASN A 74 13.08 -46.90 -10.21
CA ASN A 74 14.00 -45.79 -10.47
C ASN A 74 14.52 -45.10 -9.19
N MET A 75 14.21 -45.59 -7.99
CA MET A 75 14.64 -44.97 -6.74
C MET A 75 15.72 -45.81 -6.06
N LEU A 76 16.81 -45.16 -5.62
CA LEU A 76 17.90 -45.75 -4.84
C LEU A 76 17.85 -45.21 -3.42
N PHE A 77 17.97 -46.11 -2.46
CA PHE A 77 18.06 -45.86 -1.03
C PHE A 77 19.37 -46.49 -0.55
N ASP A 78 20.29 -45.68 -0.07
CA ASP A 78 21.60 -46.13 0.42
C ASP A 78 22.06 -45.27 1.60
N GLN A 79 23.33 -45.40 1.98
CA GLN A 79 23.93 -44.60 3.06
C GLN A 79 23.90 -43.09 2.80
N ASP A 80 23.72 -42.67 1.54
CA ASP A 80 23.74 -41.27 1.13
C ASP A 80 22.33 -40.66 0.96
N GLY A 81 21.25 -41.44 1.09
CA GLY A 81 19.87 -40.94 1.11
C GLY A 81 18.98 -41.52 0.01
N ILE A 82 18.03 -40.70 -0.47
CA ILE A 82 17.00 -41.11 -1.45
C ILE A 82 17.23 -40.35 -2.75
N ARG A 83 17.52 -41.07 -3.85
CA ARG A 83 17.75 -40.45 -5.18
C ARG A 83 17.08 -41.20 -6.32
N ALA A 84 16.68 -40.47 -7.35
CA ALA A 84 16.26 -41.06 -8.62
C ALA A 84 17.50 -41.51 -9.42
N LEU A 85 17.45 -42.71 -10.03
CA LEU A 85 18.51 -43.21 -10.91
C LEU A 85 18.53 -42.48 -12.26
N THR A 86 17.41 -41.88 -12.67
CA THR A 86 17.26 -41.01 -13.86
C THR A 86 16.12 -40.00 -13.64
N GLY A 87 16.30 -38.73 -14.04
CA GLY A 87 15.26 -37.69 -13.96
C GLY A 87 15.00 -37.11 -12.56
N PRO A 88 14.04 -36.17 -12.38
CA PRO A 88 13.76 -35.52 -11.10
C PRO A 88 12.96 -36.42 -10.14
N ILE A 89 13.08 -36.14 -8.84
CA ILE A 89 12.13 -36.66 -7.84
C ILE A 89 10.90 -35.76 -7.83
N THR A 90 9.79 -36.26 -8.36
CA THR A 90 8.50 -35.58 -8.24
C THR A 90 7.80 -36.09 -6.99
N ILE A 91 7.90 -35.33 -5.90
CA ILE A 91 7.05 -35.54 -4.73
C ILE A 91 5.71 -34.89 -5.02
N SER A 92 4.85 -35.67 -5.67
CA SER A 92 3.46 -35.33 -5.91
C SER A 92 2.61 -36.36 -5.23
N THR A 93 1.61 -35.89 -4.52
CA THR A 93 0.63 -36.75 -3.88
C THR A 93 -0.51 -37.12 -4.83
N GLY A 94 -0.34 -36.89 -6.15
CA GLY A 94 -1.39 -37.01 -7.15
C GLY A 94 -2.45 -35.91 -7.01
N ALA A 95 -3.55 -36.03 -7.74
CA ALA A 95 -4.67 -35.12 -7.60
C ALA A 95 -5.28 -35.29 -6.19
N GLY A 96 -5.17 -34.26 -5.36
CA GLY A 96 -5.87 -34.17 -4.08
C GLY A 96 -5.11 -34.64 -2.84
N GLY A 97 -3.79 -34.81 -2.90
CA GLY A 97 -3.01 -35.07 -1.68
C GLY A 97 -2.22 -33.85 -1.18
N SER A 98 -1.73 -33.95 0.05
CA SER A 98 -0.93 -32.93 0.73
C SER A 98 0.37 -33.53 1.26
N ILE A 99 1.45 -32.78 1.17
CA ILE A 99 2.70 -33.08 1.87
C ILE A 99 2.62 -32.35 3.22
N ASN A 100 2.25 -33.07 4.28
CA ASN A 100 2.22 -32.52 5.62
C ASN A 100 3.59 -32.72 6.28
N TYR A 101 4.16 -31.62 6.78
CA TYR A 101 5.47 -31.57 7.42
C TYR A 101 5.43 -30.53 8.54
N ASP A 102 6.19 -30.73 9.61
CA ASP A 102 6.46 -29.67 10.59
C ASP A 102 7.50 -28.68 10.05
N GLU A 103 8.39 -29.16 9.17
CA GLU A 103 9.37 -28.39 8.42
C GLU A 103 9.57 -28.99 7.03
N LEU A 104 9.35 -28.19 5.98
CA LEU A 104 9.81 -28.50 4.64
C LEU A 104 11.10 -27.76 4.44
N ARG A 105 12.19 -28.48 4.69
CA ARG A 105 13.54 -28.04 4.39
C ARG A 105 13.94 -28.68 3.09
N THR A 106 13.62 -28.00 2.02
CA THR A 106 14.40 -28.22 0.80
C THR A 106 15.74 -27.50 0.99
N GLU A 107 16.76 -27.83 0.18
CA GLU A 107 18.01 -27.06 0.24
C GLU A 107 17.79 -25.53 -0.03
N HIS A 108 16.66 -25.11 -0.66
CA HIS A 108 16.42 -23.72 -1.12
C HIS A 108 15.16 -22.99 -0.58
N ILE A 109 14.15 -23.68 -0.03
CA ILE A 109 12.96 -23.12 0.63
C ILE A 109 12.74 -23.91 1.91
N SER A 110 13.00 -23.24 3.03
CA SER A 110 12.73 -23.73 4.37
C SER A 110 11.55 -22.94 4.93
N PHE A 111 10.42 -23.61 5.17
CA PHE A 111 9.25 -23.03 5.82
C PHE A 111 9.32 -23.30 7.32
N THR A 112 10.25 -22.64 7.98
CA THR A 112 10.37 -22.61 9.44
C THR A 112 10.89 -21.26 9.92
N ASN A 113 10.53 -20.83 11.14
CA ASN A 113 11.10 -19.65 11.82
C ASN A 113 10.89 -18.25 11.18
N SER A 114 9.67 -17.97 10.71
CA SER A 114 9.12 -16.60 10.55
C SER A 114 9.68 -15.68 9.44
N THR A 115 10.52 -16.17 8.52
CA THR A 115 11.03 -15.32 7.41
C THR A 115 10.89 -16.00 6.05
N ILE A 116 10.48 -15.24 5.04
CA ILE A 116 10.46 -15.62 3.62
C ILE A 116 11.42 -14.68 2.90
N LYS A 117 12.46 -15.23 2.25
CA LYS A 117 13.47 -14.45 1.51
C LYS A 117 13.76 -15.09 0.16
N ALA A 118 14.02 -14.29 -0.87
CA ALA A 118 14.64 -14.79 -2.09
C ALA A 118 16.06 -15.24 -1.74
N PHE A 119 16.50 -16.36 -2.32
CA PHE A 119 17.82 -16.91 -2.02
C PHE A 119 18.96 -16.12 -2.70
N ASN A 120 18.70 -15.54 -3.87
CA ASN A 120 19.71 -14.81 -4.66
C ASN A 120 19.59 -13.29 -4.47
N THR A 121 20.73 -12.57 -4.51
CA THR A 121 20.76 -11.10 -4.53
C THR A 121 20.09 -10.57 -5.79
N ASN A 122 19.28 -9.50 -5.69
CA ASN A 122 18.52 -8.93 -6.79
C ASN A 122 17.50 -9.91 -7.42
N SER A 123 17.04 -10.93 -6.67
CA SER A 123 15.90 -11.75 -7.06
C SER A 123 14.67 -11.37 -6.26
N ASP A 124 13.56 -11.23 -6.97
CA ASP A 124 12.30 -10.87 -6.37
C ASP A 124 11.63 -12.07 -5.71
N ILE A 125 10.85 -11.79 -4.66
CA ILE A 125 9.84 -12.71 -4.17
C ILE A 125 8.53 -12.18 -4.70
N GLU A 126 8.07 -12.79 -5.78
CA GLU A 126 6.81 -12.41 -6.36
C GLU A 126 5.69 -13.23 -5.73
N PHE A 127 4.74 -12.53 -5.13
CA PHE A 127 3.47 -13.11 -4.72
C PHE A 127 2.45 -12.77 -5.81
N HIS A 128 1.98 -13.80 -6.51
CA HIS A 128 0.94 -13.67 -7.53
C HIS A 128 -0.37 -14.26 -6.99
N PRO A 129 -1.21 -13.48 -6.29
CA PRO A 129 -2.56 -13.92 -5.98
C PRO A 129 -3.28 -14.30 -7.28
N GLY A 130 -4.06 -15.39 -7.26
CA GLY A 130 -4.89 -15.76 -8.40
C GLY A 130 -5.94 -14.68 -8.74
N PRO A 131 -6.71 -14.84 -9.82
CA PRO A 131 -7.76 -13.87 -10.20
C PRO A 131 -8.72 -13.55 -9.05
N GLY A 132 -8.86 -12.26 -8.69
CA GLY A 132 -9.65 -11.79 -7.54
C GLY A 132 -9.02 -12.05 -6.16
N GLY A 133 -7.83 -12.64 -6.14
CA GLY A 133 -7.03 -12.88 -4.94
C GLY A 133 -6.39 -11.60 -4.41
N LEU A 134 -6.20 -11.55 -3.10
CA LEU A 134 -5.57 -10.43 -2.40
C LEU A 134 -4.32 -10.92 -1.67
N PHE A 135 -3.24 -10.16 -1.76
CA PHE A 135 -2.14 -10.27 -0.82
C PHE A 135 -2.51 -9.46 0.44
N ARG A 136 -2.72 -10.16 1.57
CA ARG A 136 -3.13 -9.52 2.84
C ARG A 136 -2.02 -9.67 3.87
N ILE A 137 -1.61 -8.54 4.45
CA ILE A 137 -0.73 -8.50 5.63
C ILE A 137 -1.62 -8.10 6.81
N THR A 138 -1.84 -9.01 7.75
CA THR A 138 -2.71 -8.78 8.92
C THR A 138 -1.97 -8.15 10.09
N GLY A 139 -0.63 -8.17 10.07
CA GLY A 139 0.23 -7.44 11.00
C GLY A 139 0.73 -6.13 10.41
N GLY A 140 1.79 -5.57 11.01
CA GLY A 140 2.47 -4.41 10.45
C GLY A 140 3.28 -4.76 9.20
N LEU A 141 3.24 -3.88 8.19
CA LEU A 141 4.20 -3.85 7.10
C LEU A 141 5.27 -2.81 7.45
N LYS A 142 6.54 -3.23 7.48
CA LYS A 142 7.68 -2.35 7.69
C LYS A 142 8.70 -2.56 6.57
N THR A 143 9.05 -1.48 5.86
CA THR A 143 10.22 -1.45 4.99
C THR A 143 11.44 -0.97 5.79
N ILE A 144 12.63 -1.40 5.40
CA ILE A 144 13.91 -1.06 6.05
C ILE A 144 14.93 -0.65 5.00
N ASN A 145 15.98 0.08 5.39
CA ASN A 145 17.12 0.43 4.54
C ASN A 145 16.69 1.13 3.23
N ASP A 146 15.93 2.22 3.34
CA ASP A 146 15.52 3.05 2.19
C ASP A 146 14.72 2.29 1.10
N SER A 147 13.99 1.24 1.49
CA SER A 147 13.10 0.51 0.60
C SER A 147 11.71 1.15 0.51
N ASP A 148 11.17 1.19 -0.69
CA ASP A 148 9.89 1.85 -0.99
C ASP A 148 8.69 0.90 -0.93
N ILE A 149 7.52 1.47 -0.65
CA ILE A 149 6.23 0.84 -0.95
C ILE A 149 5.69 1.55 -2.18
N HIS A 150 5.56 0.81 -3.29
CA HIS A 150 5.04 1.34 -4.54
C HIS A 150 3.71 0.70 -4.89
N ALA A 151 2.71 1.52 -5.19
CA ALA A 151 1.42 1.10 -5.75
C ALA A 151 1.15 1.87 -7.04
N THR A 152 0.73 1.16 -8.09
CA THR A 152 0.34 1.75 -9.37
C THR A 152 -1.12 2.19 -9.41
N GLY A 153 -1.94 1.64 -8.52
CA GLY A 153 -3.33 2.02 -8.31
C GLY A 153 -3.51 2.86 -7.04
N ASP A 154 -4.78 3.02 -6.65
CA ASP A 154 -5.14 3.83 -5.49
C ASP A 154 -4.62 3.22 -4.18
N ILE A 155 -4.18 4.09 -3.27
CA ILE A 155 -3.90 3.75 -1.88
C ILE A 155 -5.00 4.38 -1.03
N THR A 156 -5.72 3.55 -0.27
CA THR A 156 -6.78 4.00 0.64
C THR A 156 -6.36 3.74 2.09
N PHE A 157 -6.65 4.70 2.97
CA PHE A 157 -6.42 4.59 4.41
C PHE A 157 -7.76 4.76 5.12
N ASP A 158 -8.23 3.72 5.82
CA ASP A 158 -9.47 3.77 6.61
C ASP A 158 -9.29 4.49 7.95
N GLY A 159 -8.04 4.70 8.36
CA GLY A 159 -7.66 5.36 9.60
C GLY A 159 -6.71 6.53 9.35
N ASN A 160 -6.02 6.94 10.42
CA ASN A 160 -5.10 8.05 10.36
C ASN A 160 -3.79 7.65 9.69
N VAL A 161 -3.23 8.58 8.91
CA VAL A 161 -1.85 8.48 8.41
C VAL A 161 -0.95 9.27 9.35
N PHE A 162 -0.04 8.58 10.03
CA PHE A 162 1.03 9.22 10.79
C PHE A 162 2.26 9.33 9.90
N ILE A 163 2.72 10.56 9.66
CA ILE A 163 3.95 10.83 8.93
C ILE A 163 4.88 11.55 9.89
N GLY A 164 5.90 10.84 10.38
CA GLY A 164 6.88 11.38 11.32
C GLY A 164 7.85 10.35 11.91
N GLY A 165 8.85 10.89 12.61
CA GLY A 165 9.93 10.22 13.33
C GLY A 165 10.36 11.04 14.57
N ASP A 166 11.60 10.86 15.03
CA ASP A 166 12.14 11.47 16.26
C ASP A 166 12.80 12.85 16.05
N SER A 167 12.78 13.39 14.82
CA SER A 167 13.41 14.66 14.48
C SER A 167 12.73 15.38 13.32
N ASP A 168 13.13 16.63 13.07
CA ASP A 168 12.55 17.51 12.04
C ASP A 168 13.00 17.16 10.59
N THR A 169 13.44 15.93 10.33
CA THR A 169 14.00 15.52 9.02
C THR A 169 13.01 14.87 8.07
N ASP A 170 11.84 14.43 8.55
CA ASP A 170 10.85 13.76 7.72
C ASP A 170 10.30 14.71 6.65
N THR A 171 10.07 14.19 5.44
CA THR A 171 9.61 15.00 4.30
C THR A 171 8.47 14.31 3.58
N ILE A 172 7.46 15.09 3.20
CA ILE A 172 6.40 14.67 2.27
C ILE A 172 6.60 15.44 0.95
N LYS A 173 6.59 14.73 -0.18
CA LYS A 173 6.68 15.32 -1.52
C LYS A 173 5.52 14.88 -2.37
N PHE A 174 4.86 15.84 -3.01
CA PHE A 174 3.83 15.61 -4.02
C PHE A 174 4.43 15.96 -5.38
N LEU A 175 4.64 14.95 -6.24
CA LEU A 175 5.18 15.15 -7.60
C LEU A 175 4.07 15.31 -8.65
N GLY A 176 2.85 14.89 -8.32
CA GLY A 176 1.67 15.02 -9.17
C GLY A 176 0.72 16.10 -8.67
N ASP A 177 -0.33 16.34 -9.46
CA ASP A 177 -1.36 17.32 -9.15
C ASP A 177 -2.29 16.83 -8.02
N ILE A 178 -2.74 17.76 -7.18
CA ILE A 178 -3.85 17.54 -6.25
C ILE A 178 -5.11 18.03 -6.96
N THR A 179 -5.95 17.10 -7.39
CA THR A 179 -7.17 17.39 -8.20
C THR A 179 -8.43 17.50 -7.35
N SER A 180 -8.31 17.46 -6.02
CA SER A 180 -9.40 17.51 -5.06
C SER A 180 -9.16 18.59 -3.98
N ASN A 181 -10.16 18.83 -3.15
CA ASN A 181 -10.07 19.79 -2.06
C ASN A 181 -9.31 19.21 -0.86
N LEU A 182 -8.53 20.05 -0.18
CA LEU A 182 -7.95 19.75 1.12
C LEU A 182 -8.91 20.26 2.21
N ASN A 183 -9.73 19.35 2.76
CA ASN A 183 -10.77 19.69 3.73
C ASN A 183 -10.41 19.15 5.13
N PRO A 184 -10.27 19.99 6.16
CA PRO A 184 -10.11 19.51 7.54
C PRO A 184 -11.42 18.89 8.08
N ASP A 185 -11.32 18.06 9.12
CA ASP A 185 -12.50 17.44 9.76
C ASP A 185 -13.34 18.43 10.59
N GLN A 186 -12.72 19.53 11.02
CA GLN A 186 -13.29 20.55 11.89
C GLN A 186 -12.86 21.94 11.44
N SER A 187 -13.83 22.85 11.41
CA SER A 187 -13.63 24.25 11.06
C SER A 187 -12.77 24.98 12.09
N LEU A 188 -11.85 25.83 11.63
CA LEU A 188 -11.02 26.72 12.46
C LEU A 188 -10.21 26.01 13.58
N THR A 189 -9.91 24.72 13.39
CA THR A 189 -9.27 23.88 14.42
C THR A 189 -7.80 23.56 14.14
N TYR A 190 -7.42 23.42 12.87
CA TYR A 190 -6.08 22.95 12.49
C TYR A 190 -5.26 24.05 11.80
N ASP A 191 -3.97 24.09 12.14
CA ASP A 191 -3.01 25.05 11.60
C ASP A 191 -2.19 24.44 10.45
N VAL A 192 -1.72 25.31 9.54
CA VAL A 192 -0.72 24.97 8.52
C VAL A 192 0.61 25.61 8.91
N GLY A 193 1.44 24.84 9.60
CA GLY A 193 2.69 25.30 10.23
C GLY A 193 2.49 25.83 11.65
N GLU A 194 3.55 26.33 12.28
CA GLU A 194 3.53 26.86 13.64
C GLU A 194 4.53 28.02 13.82
N THR A 195 4.57 28.61 15.02
CA THR A 195 5.55 29.67 15.33
C THR A 195 6.98 29.12 15.19
N GLY A 196 7.78 29.75 14.33
CA GLY A 196 9.14 29.28 14.02
C GLY A 196 9.21 28.28 12.86
N LYS A 197 8.09 27.65 12.46
CA LYS A 197 7.98 26.74 11.30
C LYS A 197 6.90 27.22 10.34
N ARG A 198 7.08 28.44 9.81
CA ARG A 198 6.15 29.08 8.86
C ARG A 198 6.49 28.68 7.42
N TRP A 199 5.46 28.50 6.60
CA TRP A 199 5.65 28.36 5.15
C TRP A 199 6.12 29.67 4.53
N GLY A 200 6.96 29.58 3.50
CA GLY A 200 7.53 30.77 2.83
C GLY A 200 6.50 31.56 2.02
N TYR A 201 6.03 30.99 0.92
CA TYR A 201 5.07 31.64 0.02
C TYR A 201 3.86 30.75 -0.26
N PHE A 202 2.68 31.35 -0.23
CA PHE A 202 1.45 30.76 -0.77
C PHE A 202 1.13 31.42 -2.12
N HIS A 203 1.13 30.61 -3.18
CA HIS A 203 0.74 31.05 -4.52
C HIS A 203 -0.68 30.55 -4.81
N VAL A 204 -1.67 31.39 -4.56
CA VAL A 204 -3.09 31.09 -4.81
C VAL A 204 -3.69 32.11 -5.77
N LYS A 205 -4.70 31.69 -6.53
CA LYS A 205 -5.41 32.58 -7.47
C LYS A 205 -6.27 33.62 -6.75
N SER A 206 -7.00 33.22 -5.72
CA SER A 206 -7.86 34.09 -4.92
C SER A 206 -8.19 33.44 -3.56
N MET A 207 -8.56 34.28 -2.57
CA MET A 207 -9.00 33.85 -1.24
C MET A 207 -10.36 34.48 -0.91
N PRO A 208 -11.47 34.03 -1.53
CA PRO A 208 -12.80 34.54 -1.19
C PRO A 208 -13.19 34.14 0.24
N ASN A 209 -14.04 34.96 0.89
CA ASN A 209 -14.56 34.73 2.24
C ASN A 209 -13.48 34.68 3.35
N LEU A 210 -12.37 35.41 3.15
CA LEU A 210 -11.36 35.58 4.18
C LEU A 210 -11.90 36.52 5.28
N ASN A 211 -12.21 35.95 6.46
CA ASN A 211 -12.87 36.69 7.54
C ASN A 211 -11.91 37.54 8.39
N ASN A 212 -10.70 37.03 8.66
CA ASN A 212 -9.71 37.71 9.48
C ASN A 212 -8.32 37.59 8.86
N ILE A 213 -7.59 38.70 8.84
CA ILE A 213 -6.19 38.76 8.42
C ILE A 213 -5.40 39.39 9.55
N THR A 214 -4.47 38.64 10.12
CA THR A 214 -3.55 39.14 11.14
C THR A 214 -2.14 39.07 10.59
N ILE A 215 -1.42 40.18 10.63
CA ILE A 215 -0.08 40.32 10.06
C ILE A 215 0.86 40.73 11.19
N ASP A 216 1.87 39.91 11.42
CA ASP A 216 2.85 40.05 12.51
C ASP A 216 3.81 41.25 12.30
N ASN A 217 3.96 41.71 11.06
CA ASN A 217 4.87 42.79 10.70
C ASN A 217 4.21 43.80 9.74
N PHE A 218 4.63 43.87 8.47
CA PHE A 218 4.08 44.79 7.48
C PHE A 218 3.32 44.06 6.38
N ILE A 219 2.29 44.72 5.87
CA ILE A 219 1.62 44.36 4.61
C ILE A 219 2.19 45.22 3.49
N SER A 220 2.71 44.60 2.44
CA SER A 220 3.12 45.30 1.21
C SER A 220 2.07 45.06 0.15
N LEU A 221 1.38 46.12 -0.26
CA LEU A 221 0.29 46.05 -1.21
C LEU A 221 0.70 46.71 -2.52
N ASN A 222 0.73 45.92 -3.60
CA ASN A 222 0.87 46.43 -4.95
C ASN A 222 -0.38 46.01 -5.74
N GLY A 223 -1.08 46.98 -6.33
CA GLY A 223 -2.33 46.72 -7.06
C GLY A 223 -3.56 46.48 -6.18
N VAL A 224 -3.51 46.78 -4.88
CA VAL A 224 -4.72 46.73 -4.03
C VAL A 224 -5.59 47.94 -4.29
N ALA A 225 -6.78 47.69 -4.85
CA ALA A 225 -7.86 48.66 -4.87
C ALA A 225 -8.55 48.65 -3.51
N VAL A 226 -8.36 49.71 -2.72
CA VAL A 226 -9.09 49.91 -1.45
C VAL A 226 -10.49 50.46 -1.77
N ASN A 227 -11.31 49.68 -2.49
CA ASN A 227 -12.57 50.16 -3.06
C ASN A 227 -13.79 49.92 -2.14
N LEU A 228 -13.59 49.83 -0.82
CA LEU A 228 -14.71 49.83 0.12
C LEU A 228 -15.16 51.28 0.33
N GLY A 229 -15.94 51.77 -0.62
CA GLY A 229 -16.65 53.03 -0.48
C GLY A 229 -17.48 53.05 0.80
N ILE A 230 -17.46 54.16 1.52
CA ILE A 230 -18.26 54.34 2.72
C ILE A 230 -19.68 54.71 2.26
N THR A 231 -20.66 53.87 2.59
CA THR A 231 -22.06 54.09 2.20
C THR A 231 -22.54 55.48 2.64
N ASN A 232 -23.16 56.20 1.70
CA ASN A 232 -23.68 57.55 1.87
C ASN A 232 -22.68 58.63 2.27
N LYS A 233 -21.37 58.35 2.21
CA LYS A 233 -20.33 59.37 2.39
C LYS A 233 -19.59 59.60 1.11
N TRP A 234 -19.39 60.87 0.83
CA TRP A 234 -18.70 61.36 -0.34
C TRP A 234 -17.58 62.30 0.10
N TYR A 235 -16.49 62.30 -0.65
CA TYR A 235 -15.29 63.01 -0.32
C TYR A 235 -14.88 63.85 -1.52
N VAL A 236 -14.53 65.12 -1.26
CA VAL A 236 -14.10 66.06 -2.29
C VAL A 236 -12.78 66.68 -1.86
N THR A 237 -11.78 66.68 -2.74
CA THR A 237 -10.45 67.21 -2.45
C THR A 237 -9.87 67.89 -3.68
N THR A 238 -9.04 68.93 -3.50
CA THR A 238 -8.48 69.70 -4.61
C THR A 238 -7.49 68.92 -5.47
N ASP A 239 -6.93 67.83 -4.95
CA ASP A 239 -6.08 66.86 -5.66
C ASP A 239 -6.85 65.65 -6.20
N GLY A 240 -8.19 65.67 -6.08
CA GLY A 240 -9.08 64.62 -6.55
C GLY A 240 -9.35 64.72 -8.05
N THR A 241 -10.12 63.76 -8.58
CA THR A 241 -10.61 63.80 -9.96
C THR A 241 -12.00 63.22 -10.04
N ASP A 242 -12.85 63.82 -10.88
CA ASP A 242 -14.26 63.42 -11.08
C ASP A 242 -14.41 62.09 -11.84
N SER A 243 -13.29 61.41 -12.11
CA SER A 243 -13.24 60.04 -12.63
C SER A 243 -13.10 58.96 -11.55
N LEU A 244 -12.96 59.34 -10.26
CA LEU A 244 -12.88 58.41 -9.13
C LEU A 244 -14.28 58.04 -8.62
N SER A 245 -14.38 57.20 -7.59
CA SER A 245 -15.67 56.79 -7.03
C SER A 245 -16.26 57.81 -6.04
N GLY A 246 -15.45 58.73 -5.51
CA GLY A 246 -15.86 59.76 -4.53
C GLY A 246 -16.24 59.23 -3.15
N THR A 247 -16.39 57.92 -2.98
CA THR A 247 -16.95 57.29 -1.76
C THR A 247 -15.92 56.96 -0.69
N HIS A 248 -14.65 57.33 -0.91
CA HIS A 248 -13.56 57.08 0.04
C HIS A 248 -12.57 58.27 0.04
N PRO A 249 -11.95 58.65 1.18
CA PRO A 249 -10.99 59.75 1.23
C PRO A 249 -9.87 59.69 0.19
N ASN A 250 -9.28 58.50 -0.01
CA ASN A 250 -8.21 58.28 -0.99
C ASN A 250 -8.70 58.25 -2.45
N PHE A 251 -10.01 58.25 -2.68
CA PHE A 251 -10.64 58.22 -4.01
C PHE A 251 -11.67 59.35 -4.16
N ALA A 252 -11.38 60.51 -3.57
CA ALA A 252 -12.26 61.66 -3.53
C ALA A 252 -12.43 62.33 -4.91
N PHE A 253 -13.60 62.91 -5.14
CA PHE A 253 -13.89 63.71 -6.33
C PHE A 253 -13.09 65.03 -6.32
N GLY A 254 -12.95 65.63 -7.51
CA GLY A 254 -12.26 66.91 -7.68
C GLY A 254 -13.18 68.10 -7.44
N THR A 255 -14.49 67.95 -7.70
CA THR A 255 -15.46 69.05 -7.58
C THR A 255 -16.67 68.72 -6.70
N ILE A 256 -17.15 69.74 -5.99
CA ILE A 256 -18.35 69.70 -5.17
C ILE A 256 -19.57 69.55 -6.06
N LYS A 257 -19.62 70.30 -7.18
CA LYS A 257 -20.74 70.21 -8.12
C LYS A 257 -20.89 68.80 -8.71
N HIS A 258 -19.81 68.18 -9.17
CA HIS A 258 -19.89 66.81 -9.68
C HIS A 258 -20.42 65.84 -8.61
N THR A 259 -19.94 65.98 -7.37
CA THR A 259 -20.42 65.18 -6.24
C THR A 259 -21.93 65.32 -6.03
N LEU A 260 -22.46 66.54 -6.08
CA LEU A 260 -23.89 66.81 -5.96
C LEU A 260 -24.68 66.23 -7.15
N ASP A 261 -24.13 66.29 -8.36
CA ASP A 261 -24.77 65.73 -9.57
C ASP A 261 -24.79 64.19 -9.55
N GLN A 262 -23.86 63.53 -8.82
CA GLN A 262 -23.85 62.06 -8.63
C GLN A 262 -24.86 61.57 -7.57
N LEU A 263 -25.40 62.48 -6.75
CA LEU A 263 -26.37 62.12 -5.73
C LEU A 263 -27.76 62.03 -6.36
N GLU A 264 -28.21 60.81 -6.69
CA GLU A 264 -29.61 60.61 -7.05
C GLU A 264 -30.50 60.94 -5.84
N SER A 265 -31.47 61.81 -6.06
CA SER A 265 -32.42 62.22 -5.04
C SER A 265 -33.22 61.02 -4.51
N SER A 266 -33.02 60.71 -3.23
CA SER A 266 -33.94 59.99 -2.33
C SER A 266 -33.92 58.45 -2.20
N THR A 267 -33.06 57.68 -2.86
CA THR A 267 -33.06 56.19 -2.66
C THR A 267 -32.02 55.65 -1.66
N GLY A 268 -31.04 56.47 -1.22
CA GLY A 268 -29.92 56.01 -0.40
C GLY A 268 -29.97 56.31 1.11
N GLY A 269 -30.83 57.22 1.58
CA GLY A 269 -30.79 57.76 2.95
C GLY A 269 -30.01 59.08 3.05
N PRO A 270 -29.72 59.60 4.26
CA PRO A 270 -29.00 60.86 4.40
C PRO A 270 -27.57 60.73 3.89
N HIS A 271 -27.17 61.61 2.97
CA HIS A 271 -25.84 61.66 2.38
C HIS A 271 -24.97 62.72 3.07
N GLU A 272 -23.71 62.41 3.30
CA GLU A 272 -22.71 63.37 3.80
C GLU A 272 -21.60 63.60 2.77
N ILE A 273 -21.42 64.86 2.36
CA ILE A 273 -20.27 65.29 1.56
C ILE A 273 -19.24 65.90 2.50
N HIS A 274 -18.04 65.32 2.51
CA HIS A 274 -16.87 65.77 3.28
C HIS A 274 -15.92 66.48 2.34
N VAL A 275 -15.83 67.79 2.47
CA VAL A 275 -14.97 68.64 1.63
C VAL A 275 -13.65 68.88 2.36
N PHE A 276 -12.55 68.38 1.82
CA PHE A 276 -11.22 68.56 2.40
C PHE A 276 -10.75 70.02 2.31
N PRO A 277 -9.78 70.44 3.15
CA PRO A 277 -9.20 71.78 3.08
C PRO A 277 -8.72 72.14 1.68
N GLY A 278 -9.11 73.31 1.18
CA GLY A 278 -8.77 73.70 -0.19
C GLY A 278 -9.53 74.93 -0.68
N THR A 279 -9.11 75.43 -1.84
CA THR A 279 -9.87 76.40 -2.63
C THR A 279 -10.47 75.69 -3.82
N TYR A 280 -11.79 75.67 -3.90
CA TYR A 280 -12.57 75.04 -4.97
C TYR A 280 -13.09 76.13 -5.89
N GLU A 281 -12.90 75.95 -7.19
CA GLU A 281 -13.49 76.77 -8.24
C GLU A 281 -14.69 76.01 -8.80
N GLU A 282 -15.90 76.47 -8.51
CA GLU A 282 -17.14 75.76 -8.80
C GLU A 282 -18.01 76.50 -9.80
N ASN A 283 -18.77 75.73 -10.60
CA ASN A 283 -19.74 76.31 -11.52
C ASN A 283 -21.09 76.45 -10.83
N PHE A 284 -21.55 77.69 -10.65
CA PHE A 284 -22.85 77.99 -10.06
C PHE A 284 -23.98 78.05 -11.10
N PRO A 285 -25.24 77.70 -10.75
CA PRO A 285 -25.70 77.27 -9.41
C PRO A 285 -25.39 75.80 -9.10
N MET A 286 -25.20 75.51 -7.81
CA MET A 286 -25.14 74.16 -7.26
C MET A 286 -26.48 73.85 -6.57
N GLU A 287 -27.21 72.86 -7.08
CA GLU A 287 -28.44 72.39 -6.47
C GLU A 287 -28.09 71.34 -5.41
N ILE A 288 -28.63 71.51 -4.20
CA ILE A 288 -28.42 70.57 -3.09
C ILE A 288 -29.63 69.65 -3.03
N PRO A 289 -29.50 68.34 -3.33
CA PRO A 289 -30.60 67.41 -3.22
C PRO A 289 -31.12 67.28 -1.79
N GLU A 290 -32.36 66.79 -1.64
CA GLU A 290 -32.91 66.51 -0.32
C GLU A 290 -32.06 65.47 0.43
N ASN A 291 -31.99 65.61 1.76
CA ASN A 291 -31.22 64.73 2.66
C ASN A 291 -29.70 64.72 2.42
N VAL A 292 -29.13 65.81 1.89
CA VAL A 292 -27.68 65.97 1.72
C VAL A 292 -27.13 66.96 2.75
N THR A 293 -26.07 66.57 3.45
CA THR A 293 -25.29 67.45 4.33
C THR A 293 -23.90 67.65 3.75
N ILE A 294 -23.52 68.90 3.49
CA ILE A 294 -22.16 69.26 3.07
C ILE A 294 -21.42 69.81 4.28
N LYS A 295 -20.21 69.29 4.55
CA LYS A 295 -19.37 69.77 5.65
C LYS A 295 -17.91 69.84 5.23
N GLY A 296 -17.25 70.92 5.64
CA GLY A 296 -15.80 71.03 5.55
C GLY A 296 -15.12 70.14 6.58
N VAL A 297 -14.05 69.47 6.19
CA VAL A 297 -13.14 68.76 7.09
C VAL A 297 -12.21 69.81 7.72
N GLY A 298 -12.65 70.35 8.86
CA GLY A 298 -12.00 71.47 9.55
C GLY A 298 -12.79 72.79 9.42
N GLN A 299 -12.65 73.67 10.43
CA GLN A 299 -13.37 74.94 10.46
C GLN A 299 -12.59 76.01 9.70
N GLY A 300 -13.23 76.67 8.71
CA GLY A 300 -12.65 77.78 7.96
C GLY A 300 -11.54 77.40 6.97
N THR A 301 -11.39 76.11 6.67
CA THR A 301 -10.33 75.57 5.81
C THR A 301 -10.77 75.32 4.36
N VAL A 302 -12.06 75.49 4.08
CA VAL A 302 -12.66 75.31 2.75
C VAL A 302 -13.10 76.67 2.22
N LEU A 303 -12.61 77.02 1.03
CA LEU A 303 -12.98 78.23 0.31
C LEU A 303 -13.60 77.83 -1.03
N ILE A 304 -14.82 78.29 -1.31
CA ILE A 304 -15.52 78.04 -2.58
C ILE A 304 -15.59 79.37 -3.33
N LYS A 305 -15.16 79.37 -4.58
CA LYS A 305 -15.15 80.54 -5.48
C LYS A 305 -15.93 80.26 -6.74
#